data_AF-A0A1S8BH66-F1
#
_entry.id   AF-A0A1S8BH66-F1
#
_cell.length_a   1.000
_cell.length_b   1.000
_cell.length_c   1.000
_cell.angle_alpha   90.00
_cell.angle_beta   90.00
_cell.angle_gamma   90.00
#
_symmetry.space_group_name_H-M   'P 1'
#
loop_
_entity.id
_entity.type
_entity.pdbx_description
1 polymer ?
#
loop_
_entity_poly.entity_id
_entity_poly.type
_entity_poly.pdbx_seq_one_letter_code
_entity_poly.pdbx_strand_id
1 'polypeptide(L)'
;MTHCTTHHRLCADDPTPAAAAPAPKRLIHIDPSTAPPHLSLIETRPTPSPLPYTTLSHCWGPPTSPAAAALKKTVRANLAAHLAHGIDFASLPRLFRDAVAATLMAGCCYLWIDSLCIVQDDPADWRDHAYHRMADIYARSHFNIAATALADSEGGLFAGEGEGRRLHACEPGAGDNHLALHRHSAAALAVPSSHPEDPASPLLQRGWVFQERLLSRRTLHCTASELVWECRERTWCECGDLGESGSGNGAGGAGDGDDDDDGDGIGAVAQRRSTKIQFQNMFEPGATPRSLLYDWMSIVTRYNHLQFTNPSDLPFAFAGVVQKVRDRMQDSGGRYVAGLWTADLPRNLLWVGKKKRLDHEKGSRLYPVDWESVGRGPPSWSWMWYAGWPGARSAHYYGYLERVEVDEKAVVDLDRIVCETEDGNPFGSVVQGVLRMSGRVVQGRLRAGEPKVVPKGFTYSHVREDAYVTFDKFDGDLGFPFGTDCYLYVRDSAGEEIEQHVTCLLVGHERERGGAYSKKELRFFVLVLARAGKGQSYRRMGIARWPKSSHVFSGEAVAEVEIV
;
A
#
# COMPACT_ATOMS: atom_id res chain seq x y z
N MET A 1 -20.08 13.58 -12.65
CA MET A 1 -18.80 14.31 -12.70
C MET A 1 -18.94 15.78 -12.32
N THR A 2 -19.77 16.58 -13.00
CA THR A 2 -20.00 18.01 -12.70
C THR A 2 -20.22 18.29 -11.22
N HIS A 3 -21.13 17.54 -10.58
CA HIS A 3 -21.35 17.61 -9.12
C HIS A 3 -20.07 17.46 -8.28
N CYS A 4 -19.20 16.51 -8.64
CA CYS A 4 -17.94 16.28 -7.91
C CYS A 4 -16.96 17.45 -8.05
N THR A 5 -16.87 18.06 -9.23
CA THR A 5 -15.97 19.20 -9.47
C THR A 5 -16.48 20.48 -8.79
N THR A 6 -17.79 20.64 -8.68
CA THR A 6 -18.41 21.86 -8.14
C THR A 6 -18.66 21.81 -6.63
N HIS A 7 -18.92 20.63 -6.05
CA HIS A 7 -19.34 20.50 -4.64
C HIS A 7 -18.30 19.84 -3.73
N HIS A 8 -17.30 19.12 -4.24
CA HIS A 8 -16.28 18.48 -3.40
C HIS A 8 -15.00 19.31 -3.39
N ARG A 9 -14.65 19.86 -2.23
CA ARG A 9 -13.52 20.75 -2.01
C ARG A 9 -12.19 20.14 -2.48
N LEU A 10 -11.92 18.88 -2.16
CA LEU A 10 -10.69 18.16 -2.49
C LEU A 10 -10.64 17.69 -3.96
N CYS A 11 -11.74 17.83 -4.69
CA CYS A 11 -11.84 17.44 -6.10
C CYS A 11 -11.92 18.63 -7.05
N ALA A 12 -12.13 19.85 -6.54
CA ALA A 12 -12.10 21.06 -7.36
C ALA A 12 -10.82 21.12 -8.18
N ASP A 13 -10.93 21.67 -9.39
CA ASP A 13 -9.76 21.75 -10.26
C ASP A 13 -8.72 22.70 -9.67
N ASP A 14 -7.50 22.18 -9.53
CA ASP A 14 -6.37 22.90 -8.99
C ASP A 14 -6.12 24.21 -9.78
N PRO A 15 -6.17 25.39 -9.13
CA PRO A 15 -5.96 26.68 -9.76
C PRO A 15 -4.49 26.91 -10.20
N THR A 16 -3.58 25.96 -9.94
CA THR A 16 -2.19 26.04 -10.39
C THR A 16 -2.14 26.38 -11.88
N PRO A 17 -1.48 27.48 -12.28
CA PRO A 17 -1.43 27.92 -13.67
C PRO A 17 -0.95 26.78 -14.59
N ALA A 18 -1.67 26.53 -15.67
CA ALA A 18 -1.34 25.47 -16.62
C ALA A 18 0.08 25.58 -17.21
N ALA A 19 0.64 26.79 -17.25
CA ALA A 19 2.02 27.05 -17.65
C ALA A 19 3.10 26.49 -16.69
N ALA A 20 2.75 26.14 -15.45
CA ALA A 20 3.67 25.66 -14.43
C ALA A 20 3.65 24.13 -14.24
N ALA A 21 2.73 23.41 -14.89
CA ALA A 21 2.57 21.98 -14.67
C ALA A 21 3.03 21.15 -15.88
N PRO A 22 3.94 20.18 -15.69
CA PRO A 22 4.41 19.34 -16.78
C PRO A 22 3.27 18.43 -17.30
N ALA A 23 2.97 18.52 -18.59
CA ALA A 23 2.08 17.58 -19.26
C ALA A 23 2.70 16.17 -19.31
N PRO A 24 1.88 15.10 -19.42
CA PRO A 24 2.39 13.76 -19.69
C PRO A 24 3.26 13.77 -20.94
N LYS A 25 4.47 13.20 -20.90
CA LYS A 25 5.42 13.24 -22.03
C LYS A 25 4.79 12.85 -23.38
N ARG A 26 3.88 11.86 -23.35
CA ARG A 26 3.11 11.42 -24.50
C ARG A 26 1.65 11.17 -24.12
N LEU A 27 0.76 11.33 -25.09
CA LEU A 27 -0.66 11.03 -25.00
C LEU A 27 -1.11 10.35 -26.30
N ILE A 28 -2.16 9.54 -26.23
CA ILE A 28 -2.88 9.06 -27.40
C ILE A 28 -3.93 10.12 -27.74
N HIS A 29 -3.77 10.79 -28.87
CA HIS A 29 -4.80 11.65 -29.44
C HIS A 29 -5.83 10.78 -30.17
N ILE A 30 -7.10 11.03 -29.89
CA ILE A 30 -8.26 10.36 -30.48
C ILE A 30 -8.96 11.38 -31.37
N ASP A 31 -8.96 11.14 -32.69
CA ASP A 31 -9.72 11.95 -33.63
C ASP A 31 -11.11 11.32 -33.84
N PRO A 32 -12.19 11.93 -33.30
CA PRO A 32 -13.54 11.40 -33.45
C PRO A 32 -14.16 11.70 -34.83
N SER A 33 -13.49 12.47 -35.70
CA SER A 33 -14.02 12.83 -37.02
C SER A 33 -13.99 11.67 -38.02
N THR A 34 -13.26 10.60 -37.72
CA THR A 34 -13.18 9.38 -38.53
C THR A 34 -14.00 8.25 -37.91
N ALA A 35 -14.43 7.29 -38.74
CA ALA A 35 -15.14 6.09 -38.31
C ALA A 35 -14.47 4.82 -38.89
N PRO A 36 -13.77 4.00 -38.10
CA PRO A 36 -13.47 4.14 -36.65
C PRO A 36 -12.59 5.38 -36.34
N PRO A 37 -12.51 5.82 -35.07
CA PRO A 37 -11.68 6.97 -34.68
C PRO A 37 -10.20 6.69 -34.94
N HIS A 38 -9.49 7.68 -35.46
CA HIS A 38 -8.07 7.59 -35.74
C HIS A 38 -7.28 7.89 -34.46
N LEU A 39 -6.35 6.99 -34.12
CA LEU A 39 -5.53 7.11 -32.92
C LEU A 39 -4.10 7.46 -33.30
N SER A 40 -3.52 8.47 -32.66
CA SER A 40 -2.13 8.85 -32.87
C SER A 40 -1.42 9.03 -31.54
N LEU A 41 -0.24 8.42 -31.37
CA LEU A 41 0.61 8.76 -30.24
C LEU A 41 1.23 10.13 -30.54
N ILE A 42 1.15 11.06 -29.59
CA ILE A 42 1.72 12.39 -29.73
C ILE A 42 2.70 12.67 -28.60
N GLU A 43 3.74 13.43 -28.89
CA GLU A 43 4.60 14.03 -27.87
C GLU A 43 3.97 15.35 -27.43
N THR A 44 3.76 15.51 -26.13
CA THR A 44 3.18 16.75 -25.61
C THR A 44 4.27 17.79 -25.42
N ARG A 45 3.87 19.06 -25.54
CA ARG A 45 4.70 20.21 -25.22
C ARG A 45 3.96 21.05 -24.17
N PRO A 46 4.68 21.84 -23.34
CA PRO A 46 4.04 22.78 -22.44
C PRO A 46 3.11 23.71 -23.24
N THR A 47 1.82 23.69 -22.92
CA THR A 47 0.80 24.53 -23.56
C THR A 47 0.20 25.51 -22.55
N PRO A 48 -0.26 26.70 -22.99
CA PRO A 48 -0.90 27.67 -22.09
C PRO A 48 -2.19 27.15 -21.44
N SER A 49 -2.91 26.26 -22.14
CA SER A 49 -4.08 25.54 -21.62
C SER A 49 -3.73 24.07 -21.41
N PRO A 50 -4.16 23.45 -20.29
CA PRO A 50 -3.91 22.04 -20.07
C PRO A 50 -4.79 21.21 -21.02
N LEU A 51 -4.22 20.17 -21.61
CA LEU A 51 -4.98 19.21 -22.42
C LEU A 51 -5.81 18.32 -21.48
N PRO A 52 -7.14 18.28 -21.58
CA PRO A 52 -7.94 17.35 -20.79
C PRO A 52 -7.75 15.93 -21.33
N TYR A 53 -7.28 15.02 -20.47
CA TYR A 53 -7.08 13.62 -20.80
C TYR A 53 -7.60 12.69 -19.71
N THR A 54 -7.91 11.46 -20.09
CA THR A 54 -8.21 10.35 -19.15
C THR A 54 -7.00 9.43 -19.03
N THR A 55 -6.94 8.62 -17.99
CA THR A 55 -5.94 7.56 -17.82
C THR A 55 -6.63 6.20 -17.78
N LEU A 56 -5.92 5.12 -18.12
CA LEU A 56 -6.40 3.74 -17.96
C LEU A 56 -5.49 2.94 -17.01
N SER A 57 -6.07 2.45 -15.91
CA SER A 57 -5.49 1.41 -15.07
C SER A 57 -5.99 0.04 -15.52
N HIS A 58 -5.06 -0.86 -15.88
CA HIS A 58 -5.42 -2.18 -16.38
C HIS A 58 -4.38 -3.27 -16.06
N CYS A 59 -4.83 -4.53 -16.07
CA CYS A 59 -3.95 -5.68 -16.11
C CYS A 59 -3.55 -5.96 -17.56
N TRP A 60 -2.25 -6.08 -17.83
CA TRP A 60 -1.78 -6.35 -19.19
C TRP A 60 -2.15 -7.77 -19.67
N GLY A 61 -2.19 -8.72 -18.73
CA GLY A 61 -2.39 -10.14 -18.98
C GLY A 61 -1.23 -10.79 -19.75
N PRO A 62 -1.18 -12.14 -19.80
CA PRO A 62 -0.23 -12.82 -20.66
C PRO A 62 -0.55 -12.54 -22.14
N PRO A 63 0.45 -12.38 -23.01
CA PRO A 63 0.20 -12.22 -24.44
C PRO A 63 -0.30 -13.55 -25.02
N THR A 64 -1.35 -13.50 -25.84
CA THR A 64 -1.87 -14.67 -26.57
C THR A 64 -1.02 -15.02 -27.80
N SER A 65 -0.24 -14.06 -28.32
CA SER A 65 0.76 -14.22 -29.38
C SER A 65 1.75 -13.04 -29.40
N PRO A 66 2.91 -13.15 -30.08
CA PRO A 66 3.83 -12.03 -30.26
C PRO A 66 3.20 -10.83 -30.97
N ALA A 67 2.32 -11.05 -31.95
CA ALA A 67 1.61 -9.99 -32.65
C ALA A 67 0.63 -9.25 -31.72
N ALA A 68 -0.15 -9.99 -30.92
CA ALA A 68 -1.01 -9.41 -29.90
C ALA A 68 -0.22 -8.65 -28.82
N ALA A 69 0.97 -9.12 -28.47
CA ALA A 69 1.85 -8.41 -27.54
C ALA A 69 2.33 -7.05 -28.08
N ALA A 70 2.58 -6.94 -29.38
CA ALA A 70 3.05 -5.71 -30.02
C ALA A 70 1.96 -4.62 -30.05
N LEU A 71 0.69 -5.01 -30.07
CA LEU A 71 -0.46 -4.08 -30.06
C LEU A 71 -0.75 -3.51 -28.66
N LYS A 72 -0.25 -4.16 -27.61
CA LYS A 72 -0.47 -3.77 -26.22
C LYS A 72 0.54 -2.76 -25.71
N LYS A 73 1.66 -2.53 -26.40
CA LYS A 73 2.76 -1.71 -25.88
C LYS A 73 3.57 -0.97 -26.93
N THR A 74 4.16 0.15 -26.52
CA THR A 74 5.16 0.87 -27.31
C THR A 74 6.57 0.44 -26.92
N VAL A 75 7.37 0.14 -27.93
CA VAL A 75 8.80 -0.15 -27.84
C VAL A 75 9.54 0.70 -28.87
N ARG A 76 10.88 0.81 -28.79
CA ARG A 76 11.66 1.62 -29.74
C ARG A 76 11.36 1.27 -31.20
N ALA A 77 11.13 -0.01 -31.50
CA ALA A 77 10.86 -0.51 -32.84
C ALA A 77 9.54 -0.01 -33.45
N ASN A 78 8.49 0.24 -32.66
CA ASN A 78 7.19 0.69 -33.17
C ASN A 78 6.87 2.17 -32.84
N LEU A 79 7.70 2.84 -32.03
CA LEU A 79 7.51 4.24 -31.65
C LEU A 79 7.36 5.18 -32.86
N ALA A 80 8.25 5.08 -33.85
CA ALA A 80 8.20 5.95 -35.04
C ALA A 80 6.89 5.76 -35.84
N ALA A 81 6.40 4.52 -35.95
CA ALA A 81 5.14 4.22 -36.61
C ALA A 81 3.95 4.78 -35.81
N HIS A 82 3.93 4.61 -34.48
CA HIS A 82 2.87 5.14 -33.62
C HIS A 82 2.79 6.69 -33.68
N LEU A 83 3.92 7.37 -33.84
CA LEU A 83 4.00 8.83 -33.95
C LEU A 83 3.61 9.35 -35.35
N ALA A 84 3.98 8.65 -36.42
CA ALA A 84 3.82 9.13 -37.80
C ALA A 84 2.52 8.66 -38.48
N HIS A 85 2.08 7.44 -38.18
CA HIS A 85 0.94 6.79 -38.85
C HIS A 85 -0.19 6.41 -37.90
N GLY A 86 0.04 6.57 -36.60
CA GLY A 86 -0.92 6.25 -35.57
C GLY A 86 -0.98 4.77 -35.20
N ILE A 87 -2.04 4.42 -34.48
CA ILE A 87 -2.30 3.10 -33.94
C ILE A 87 -3.61 2.60 -34.56
N ASP A 88 -3.60 1.42 -35.17
CA ASP A 88 -4.79 0.85 -35.79
C ASP A 88 -5.85 0.47 -34.74
N PHE A 89 -6.94 1.23 -34.69
CA PHE A 89 -8.04 1.04 -33.74
C PHE A 89 -8.63 -0.36 -33.77
N ALA A 90 -8.79 -0.97 -34.96
CA ALA A 90 -9.43 -2.27 -35.10
C ALA A 90 -8.58 -3.40 -34.50
N SER A 91 -7.26 -3.24 -34.54
CA SER A 91 -6.31 -4.22 -34.00
C SER A 91 -6.21 -4.18 -32.46
N LEU A 92 -6.57 -3.07 -31.81
CA LEU A 92 -6.38 -2.93 -30.37
C LEU A 92 -7.22 -3.92 -29.56
N PRO A 93 -6.75 -4.35 -28.37
CA PRO A 93 -7.55 -5.18 -27.46
C PRO A 93 -8.89 -4.51 -27.11
N ARG A 94 -9.90 -5.32 -26.77
CA ARG A 94 -11.26 -4.82 -26.50
C ARG A 94 -11.26 -3.75 -25.40
N LEU A 95 -10.49 -3.96 -24.33
CA LEU A 95 -10.35 -3.01 -23.24
C LEU A 95 -9.90 -1.62 -23.72
N PHE A 96 -8.93 -1.56 -24.62
CA PHE A 96 -8.39 -0.28 -25.10
C PHE A 96 -9.40 0.44 -25.98
N ARG A 97 -10.16 -0.29 -26.81
CA ARG A 97 -11.25 0.28 -27.60
C ARG A 97 -12.37 0.83 -26.71
N ASP A 98 -12.74 0.09 -25.67
CA ASP A 98 -13.73 0.54 -24.69
C ASP A 98 -13.24 1.78 -23.91
N ALA A 99 -11.94 1.86 -23.59
CA ALA A 99 -11.34 3.03 -22.95
C ALA A 99 -11.34 4.27 -23.86
N VAL A 100 -11.11 4.09 -25.17
CA VAL A 100 -11.26 5.17 -26.17
C VAL A 100 -12.70 5.69 -26.18
N ALA A 101 -13.69 4.80 -26.20
CA ALA A 101 -15.11 5.19 -26.15
C ALA A 101 -15.45 5.95 -24.86
N ALA A 102 -15.00 5.45 -23.69
CA ALA A 102 -15.18 6.12 -22.41
C ALA A 102 -14.56 7.52 -22.37
N THR A 103 -13.40 7.69 -23.01
CA THR A 103 -12.69 8.97 -23.11
C THR A 103 -13.46 9.98 -23.95
N LEU A 104 -13.95 9.57 -25.12
CA LEU A 104 -14.76 10.44 -25.98
C LEU A 104 -16.07 10.87 -25.33
N MET A 105 -16.77 9.95 -24.65
CA MET A 105 -18.00 10.27 -23.92
C MET A 105 -17.78 11.25 -22.77
N ALA A 106 -16.59 11.25 -22.17
CA ALA A 106 -16.19 12.25 -21.19
C ALA A 106 -15.91 13.64 -21.78
N GLY A 107 -16.02 13.81 -23.10
CA GLY A 107 -15.63 15.05 -23.79
C GLY A 107 -14.12 15.24 -23.90
N CYS A 108 -13.31 14.19 -23.69
CA CYS A 108 -11.86 14.23 -23.83
C CYS A 108 -11.44 13.60 -25.17
N CYS A 109 -10.41 14.17 -25.81
CA CYS A 109 -9.81 13.61 -27.04
C CYS A 109 -8.42 13.03 -26.79
N TYR A 110 -8.02 12.87 -25.53
CA TYR A 110 -6.70 12.40 -25.14
C TYR A 110 -6.81 11.32 -24.08
N LEU A 111 -6.08 10.22 -24.29
CA LEU A 111 -6.02 9.08 -23.38
C LEU A 111 -4.55 8.76 -23.07
N TRP A 112 -4.28 8.44 -21.81
CA TRP A 112 -2.98 7.94 -21.38
C TRP A 112 -3.11 6.48 -20.93
N ILE A 113 -2.31 5.61 -21.55
CA ILE A 113 -2.16 4.19 -21.18
C ILE A 113 -0.67 3.95 -20.99
N ASP A 114 -0.27 3.49 -19.81
CA ASP A 114 1.13 3.23 -19.43
C ASP A 114 1.90 2.43 -20.48
N SER A 115 1.29 1.34 -20.94
CA SER A 115 1.88 0.42 -21.90
C SER A 115 2.18 1.06 -23.26
N LEU A 116 1.36 2.04 -23.70
CA LEU A 116 1.49 2.72 -25.00
C LEU A 116 2.19 4.08 -24.93
N CYS A 117 2.11 4.78 -23.81
CA CYS A 117 2.69 6.13 -23.66
C CYS A 117 4.13 6.12 -23.13
N ILE A 118 4.56 5.00 -22.53
CA ILE A 118 5.93 4.75 -22.07
C ILE A 118 6.61 3.77 -23.04
N VAL A 119 7.85 4.06 -23.43
CA VAL A 119 8.66 3.16 -24.25
C VAL A 119 9.23 2.04 -23.37
N GLN A 120 8.65 0.84 -23.46
CA GLN A 120 8.85 -0.24 -22.49
C GLN A 120 10.25 -0.85 -22.48
N ASP A 121 10.99 -0.73 -23.58
CA ASP A 121 12.38 -1.17 -23.74
C ASP A 121 13.38 -0.01 -23.65
N ASP A 122 12.97 1.13 -23.07
CA ASP A 122 13.83 2.27 -22.76
C ASP A 122 13.90 2.50 -21.23
N PRO A 123 14.98 2.05 -20.56
CA PRO A 123 15.14 2.24 -19.12
C PRO A 123 15.16 3.71 -18.67
N ALA A 124 15.60 4.64 -19.53
CA ALA A 124 15.61 6.06 -19.18
C ALA A 124 14.19 6.65 -19.26
N ASP A 125 13.42 6.28 -20.27
CA ASP A 125 12.02 6.69 -20.41
C ASP A 125 11.17 6.11 -19.27
N TRP A 126 11.34 4.82 -18.98
CA TRP A 126 10.66 4.16 -17.88
C TRP A 126 10.95 4.83 -16.53
N ARG A 127 12.23 5.13 -16.23
CA ARG A 127 12.62 5.78 -14.97
C ARG A 127 12.04 7.19 -14.84
N ASP A 128 12.10 7.99 -15.92
CA ASP A 128 11.50 9.33 -15.94
C ASP A 128 10.01 9.28 -15.59
N HIS A 129 9.29 8.32 -16.17
CA HIS A 129 7.89 8.10 -15.84
C HIS A 129 7.68 7.63 -14.39
N ALA A 130 8.39 6.58 -13.97
CA ALA A 130 8.27 5.97 -12.64
C ALA A 130 8.53 6.96 -11.50
N TYR A 131 9.55 7.82 -11.62
CA TYR A 131 9.95 8.72 -10.54
C TYR A 131 9.30 10.10 -10.58
N HIS A 132 9.11 10.65 -11.78
CA HIS A 132 8.85 12.09 -11.93
C HIS A 132 7.47 12.40 -12.51
N ARG A 133 6.79 11.43 -13.15
CA ARG A 133 5.56 11.74 -13.90
C ARG A 133 4.34 10.96 -13.46
N MET A 134 4.46 9.70 -13.05
CA MET A 134 3.31 8.84 -12.75
C MET A 134 2.34 9.50 -11.77
N ALA A 135 2.86 10.08 -10.68
CA ALA A 135 2.05 10.80 -9.71
C ALA A 135 1.22 11.93 -10.34
N ASP A 136 1.86 12.78 -11.12
CA ASP A 136 1.22 13.94 -11.76
C ASP A 136 0.28 13.53 -12.90
N ILE A 137 0.64 12.52 -13.69
CA ILE A 137 -0.18 12.01 -14.80
C ILE A 137 -1.56 11.60 -14.27
N TYR A 138 -1.61 10.81 -13.20
CA TYR A 138 -2.88 10.40 -12.59
C TYR A 138 -3.54 11.53 -11.79
N ALA A 139 -2.78 12.32 -11.03
CA ALA A 139 -3.34 13.40 -10.22
C ALA A 139 -3.97 14.55 -11.04
N ARG A 140 -3.57 14.70 -12.31
CA ARG A 140 -4.05 15.74 -13.24
C ARG A 140 -4.96 15.22 -14.34
N SER A 141 -5.17 13.90 -14.43
CA SER A 141 -6.15 13.36 -15.37
C SER A 141 -7.57 13.83 -15.00
N HIS A 142 -8.42 13.95 -16.00
CA HIS A 142 -9.82 14.31 -15.82
C HIS A 142 -10.52 13.29 -14.91
N PHE A 143 -10.31 12.01 -15.21
CA PHE A 143 -10.47 10.88 -14.30
C PHE A 143 -9.67 9.68 -14.82
N ASN A 144 -9.46 8.71 -13.93
CA ASN A 144 -8.89 7.42 -14.25
C ASN A 144 -9.98 6.38 -14.53
N ILE A 145 -9.89 5.68 -15.65
CA ILE A 145 -10.70 4.50 -15.96
C ILE A 145 -9.99 3.30 -15.34
N ALA A 146 -10.64 2.59 -14.42
CA ALA A 146 -10.07 1.42 -13.76
C ALA A 146 -10.84 0.16 -14.18
N ALA A 147 -10.19 -0.69 -14.99
CA ALA A 147 -10.70 -1.99 -15.43
C ALA A 147 -10.72 -3.02 -14.28
N THR A 148 -11.50 -2.71 -13.23
CA THR A 148 -11.37 -3.31 -11.90
C THR A 148 -11.58 -4.82 -11.91
N ALA A 149 -12.54 -5.30 -12.70
CA ALA A 149 -12.88 -6.72 -12.82
C ALA A 149 -12.04 -7.52 -13.84
N LEU A 150 -11.16 -6.87 -14.59
CA LEU A 150 -10.43 -7.54 -15.68
C LEU A 150 -9.01 -7.93 -15.24
N ALA A 151 -8.66 -9.19 -15.45
CA ALA A 151 -7.32 -9.73 -15.20
C ALA A 151 -6.37 -9.56 -16.42
N ASP A 152 -6.89 -9.11 -17.56
CA ASP A 152 -6.14 -8.85 -18.79
C ASP A 152 -6.79 -7.73 -19.63
N SER A 153 -6.21 -7.45 -20.80
CA SER A 153 -6.70 -6.42 -21.74
C SER A 153 -7.65 -6.96 -22.81
N GLU A 154 -7.91 -8.26 -22.85
CA GLU A 154 -8.75 -8.88 -23.89
C GLU A 154 -10.25 -8.75 -23.58
N GLY A 155 -10.60 -8.67 -22.29
CA GLY A 155 -11.96 -8.39 -21.84
C GLY A 155 -12.47 -6.99 -22.22
N GLY A 156 -13.79 -6.81 -22.12
CA GLY A 156 -14.43 -5.49 -22.29
C GLY A 156 -14.76 -4.82 -20.96
N LEU A 157 -14.72 -3.49 -20.93
CA LEU A 157 -15.17 -2.69 -19.77
C LEU A 157 -16.69 -2.79 -19.57
N PHE A 158 -17.41 -3.08 -20.65
CA PHE A 158 -18.87 -3.11 -20.70
C PHE A 158 -19.32 -4.51 -21.10
N ALA A 159 -20.40 -5.01 -20.50
CA ALA A 159 -20.94 -6.33 -20.80
C ALA A 159 -21.33 -6.44 -22.29
N GLY A 160 -21.24 -7.65 -22.85
CA GLY A 160 -21.46 -7.91 -24.27
C GLY A 160 -22.92 -7.73 -24.72
N GLU A 161 -23.13 -7.69 -26.04
CA GLU A 161 -24.45 -7.64 -26.66
C GLU A 161 -25.30 -8.86 -26.25
N GLY A 162 -26.18 -8.67 -25.27
CA GLY A 162 -27.04 -9.71 -24.69
C GLY A 162 -27.23 -9.59 -23.19
N GLU A 163 -26.30 -8.93 -22.49
CA GLU A 163 -26.34 -8.77 -21.03
C GLU A 163 -26.29 -7.29 -20.62
N GLY A 164 -27.45 -6.64 -20.60
CA GLY A 164 -27.84 -5.57 -19.66
C GLY A 164 -27.07 -4.23 -19.59
N ARG A 165 -25.77 -4.10 -19.94
CA ARG A 165 -25.02 -2.84 -19.82
C ARG A 165 -24.78 -2.21 -21.18
N ARG A 166 -25.50 -1.13 -21.45
CA ARG A 166 -25.24 -0.25 -22.60
C ARG A 166 -24.79 1.11 -22.11
N LEU A 167 -23.73 1.61 -22.73
CA LEU A 167 -23.37 3.01 -22.65
C LEU A 167 -24.29 3.80 -23.56
N HIS A 168 -25.01 4.77 -23.00
CA HIS A 168 -25.80 5.72 -23.77
C HIS A 168 -25.13 7.09 -23.67
N ALA A 169 -24.76 7.68 -24.81
CA ALA A 169 -24.54 9.10 -24.89
C ALA A 169 -25.91 9.79 -24.80
N CYS A 170 -26.12 10.65 -23.80
CA CYS A 170 -27.31 11.50 -23.77
C CYS A 170 -27.23 12.53 -24.92
N GLU A 171 -28.34 12.77 -25.62
CA GLU A 171 -28.38 13.72 -26.73
C GLU A 171 -27.96 15.14 -26.29
N PRO A 172 -27.23 15.88 -27.14
CA PRO A 172 -26.75 17.22 -26.85
C PRO A 172 -27.90 18.24 -26.89
N GLY A 173 -28.67 18.31 -25.80
CA GLY A 173 -29.78 19.26 -25.64
C GLY A 173 -29.77 20.07 -24.35
N ALA A 174 -28.88 19.76 -23.40
CA ALA A 174 -28.88 20.42 -22.09
C ALA A 174 -27.46 20.52 -21.48
N GLY A 175 -26.50 21.11 -22.19
CA GLY A 175 -25.26 21.68 -21.60
C GLY A 175 -24.30 20.77 -20.80
N ASP A 176 -24.65 19.52 -20.53
CA ASP A 176 -23.95 18.59 -19.67
C ASP A 176 -23.90 17.21 -20.35
N ASN A 177 -22.69 16.73 -20.64
CA ASN A 177 -22.46 15.35 -21.07
C ASN A 177 -22.75 14.42 -19.88
N HIS A 178 -23.95 13.86 -19.82
CA HIS A 178 -24.33 12.90 -18.79
C HIS A 178 -23.99 11.47 -19.24
N LEU A 179 -23.25 10.75 -18.40
CA LEU A 179 -23.11 9.30 -18.47
C LEU A 179 -24.29 8.69 -17.69
N ALA A 180 -25.26 8.08 -18.39
CA ALA A 180 -26.39 7.38 -17.77
C ALA A 180 -26.29 5.88 -18.05
N LEU A 181 -26.31 5.05 -17.00
CA LEU A 181 -26.32 3.59 -17.10
C LEU A 181 -27.42 2.99 -16.23
N HIS A 182 -28.03 1.91 -16.74
CA HIS A 182 -29.15 1.22 -16.10
C HIS A 182 -28.73 -0.13 -15.48
N ARG A 183 -29.41 -0.44 -14.37
CA ARG A 183 -29.21 -1.54 -13.40
C ARG A 183 -29.42 -2.96 -13.95
N HIS A 184 -28.72 -3.94 -13.36
CA HIS A 184 -29.27 -5.29 -13.12
C HIS A 184 -28.96 -5.82 -11.70
N SER A 185 -30.04 -6.11 -10.95
CA SER A 185 -30.18 -6.97 -9.75
C SER A 185 -29.35 -6.71 -8.47
N ALA A 186 -29.91 -7.14 -7.33
CA ALA A 186 -29.62 -6.70 -5.96
C ALA A 186 -28.66 -7.61 -5.15
N ALA A 187 -27.65 -8.23 -5.77
CA ALA A 187 -26.74 -9.12 -5.06
C ALA A 187 -25.28 -8.67 -5.22
N ALA A 188 -24.65 -8.38 -4.09
CA ALA A 188 -23.27 -7.91 -3.88
C ALA A 188 -23.01 -6.42 -4.15
N LEU A 189 -23.26 -5.60 -3.11
CA LEU A 189 -22.65 -4.28 -2.94
C LEU A 189 -21.13 -4.46 -2.75
N ALA A 190 -20.39 -4.57 -3.84
CA ALA A 190 -18.94 -4.48 -3.79
C ALA A 190 -18.55 -3.01 -3.91
N VAL A 191 -18.55 -2.28 -2.79
CA VAL A 191 -17.53 -1.21 -2.64
C VAL A 191 -16.23 -1.87 -3.06
N PRO A 192 -15.39 -1.26 -3.93
CA PRO A 192 -14.08 -1.79 -4.24
C PRO A 192 -13.36 -2.01 -2.93
N SER A 193 -13.43 -3.25 -2.45
CA SER A 193 -13.01 -3.55 -1.11
C SER A 193 -11.51 -3.48 -1.24
N SER A 194 -10.89 -2.59 -0.47
CA SER A 194 -9.45 -2.58 -0.32
C SER A 194 -8.93 -3.87 0.36
N HIS A 195 -9.76 -4.93 0.42
CA HIS A 195 -9.28 -6.26 0.71
C HIS A 195 -8.43 -6.71 -0.48
N PRO A 196 -7.12 -6.90 -0.26
CA PRO A 196 -6.16 -7.28 -1.29
C PRO A 196 -6.42 -8.65 -1.94
N GLU A 197 -7.45 -9.35 -1.46
CA GLU A 197 -7.75 -10.75 -1.73
C GLU A 197 -9.11 -10.91 -2.44
N ASP A 198 -9.78 -9.83 -2.82
CA ASP A 198 -11.05 -9.91 -3.56
C ASP A 198 -10.80 -10.39 -5.01
N PRO A 199 -11.18 -11.64 -5.36
CA PRO A 199 -10.97 -12.18 -6.71
C PRO A 199 -11.83 -11.46 -7.76
N ALA A 200 -12.87 -10.73 -7.36
CA ALA A 200 -13.70 -9.93 -8.27
C ALA A 200 -13.01 -8.62 -8.70
N SER A 201 -11.88 -8.27 -8.08
CA SER A 201 -11.15 -7.02 -8.29
C SER A 201 -9.66 -7.24 -8.63
N PRO A 202 -9.29 -8.06 -9.63
CA PRO A 202 -7.90 -8.42 -9.94
C PRO A 202 -6.99 -7.21 -10.16
N LEU A 203 -7.50 -6.11 -10.72
CA LEU A 203 -6.72 -4.89 -10.91
C LEU A 203 -6.22 -4.30 -9.59
N LEU A 204 -7.07 -4.28 -8.55
CA LEU A 204 -6.75 -3.65 -7.27
C LEU A 204 -5.77 -4.44 -6.43
N GLN A 205 -5.44 -5.67 -6.84
CA GLN A 205 -4.41 -6.48 -6.21
C GLN A 205 -3.00 -6.06 -6.67
N ARG A 206 -2.85 -5.25 -7.72
CA ARG A 206 -1.55 -4.85 -8.27
C ARG A 206 -0.94 -3.67 -7.52
N GLY A 207 0.36 -3.74 -7.24
CA GLY A 207 1.12 -2.68 -6.57
C GLY A 207 1.05 -1.31 -7.26
N TRP A 208 1.33 -1.26 -8.57
CA TRP A 208 1.31 -0.03 -9.37
C TRP A 208 -0.05 0.69 -9.32
N VAL A 209 -1.14 -0.07 -9.36
CA VAL A 209 -2.52 0.46 -9.32
C VAL A 209 -2.82 1.21 -8.03
N PHE A 210 -2.11 0.91 -6.94
CA PHE A 210 -2.31 1.60 -5.67
C PHE A 210 -2.07 3.11 -5.78
N GLN A 211 -0.92 3.53 -6.34
CA GLN A 211 -0.66 4.95 -6.54
C GLN A 211 -1.57 5.56 -7.60
N GLU A 212 -1.87 4.83 -8.67
CA GLU A 212 -2.78 5.26 -9.74
C GLU A 212 -4.15 5.64 -9.17
N ARG A 213 -4.69 4.79 -8.29
CA ARG A 213 -5.96 5.02 -7.60
C ARG A 213 -5.89 6.17 -6.59
N LEU A 214 -4.91 6.17 -5.69
CA LEU A 214 -4.83 7.12 -4.57
C LEU A 214 -4.55 8.56 -5.03
N LEU A 215 -3.76 8.72 -6.08
CA LEU A 215 -3.33 10.04 -6.56
C LEU A 215 -4.35 10.66 -7.51
N SER A 216 -5.06 9.84 -8.30
CA SER A 216 -6.16 10.29 -9.16
C SER A 216 -7.20 11.09 -8.40
N ARG A 217 -7.66 12.21 -8.94
CA ARG A 217 -8.77 12.98 -8.33
C ARG A 217 -10.07 12.19 -8.32
N ARG A 218 -10.29 11.44 -9.41
CA ARG A 218 -11.51 10.67 -9.70
C ARG A 218 -11.11 9.38 -10.37
N THR A 219 -11.75 8.28 -9.98
CA THR A 219 -11.57 6.96 -10.57
C THR A 219 -12.94 6.41 -10.90
N LEU A 220 -13.14 5.95 -12.14
CA LEU A 220 -14.31 5.19 -12.55
C LEU A 220 -13.93 3.71 -12.55
N HIS A 221 -14.37 2.97 -11.55
CA HIS A 221 -14.18 1.53 -11.46
C HIS A 221 -15.23 0.82 -12.32
N CYS A 222 -14.77 0.12 -13.35
CA CYS A 222 -15.57 -0.84 -14.10
C CYS A 222 -15.47 -2.19 -13.41
N THR A 223 -16.43 -2.50 -12.53
CA THR A 223 -16.51 -3.79 -11.82
C THR A 223 -17.30 -4.81 -12.63
N ALA A 224 -17.37 -6.05 -12.12
CA ALA A 224 -18.12 -7.12 -12.78
C ALA A 224 -19.63 -6.86 -12.74
N SER A 225 -20.15 -6.17 -11.71
CA SER A 225 -21.59 -5.98 -11.43
C SER A 225 -22.09 -4.56 -11.71
N GLU A 226 -21.28 -3.53 -11.50
CA GLU A 226 -21.67 -2.13 -11.67
C GLU A 226 -20.47 -1.18 -11.90
N LEU A 227 -20.77 0.06 -12.27
CA LEU A 227 -19.78 1.13 -12.24
C LEU A 227 -19.72 1.79 -10.86
N VAL A 228 -18.50 2.07 -10.38
CA VAL A 228 -18.27 2.79 -9.12
C VAL A 228 -17.43 4.03 -9.37
N TRP A 229 -17.97 5.20 -9.04
CA TRP A 229 -17.26 6.46 -9.06
C TRP A 229 -16.59 6.73 -7.72
N GLU A 230 -15.26 6.77 -7.68
CA GLU A 230 -14.48 7.05 -6.48
C GLU A 230 -13.67 8.35 -6.63
N CYS A 231 -14.04 9.38 -5.86
CA CYS A 231 -13.28 10.62 -5.80
C CYS A 231 -12.47 10.72 -4.50
N ARG A 232 -11.91 11.90 -4.24
CA ARG A 232 -11.11 12.18 -3.04
C ARG A 232 -11.93 12.29 -1.75
N GLU A 233 -13.24 12.51 -1.85
CA GLU A 233 -14.12 12.70 -0.68
C GLU A 233 -15.15 11.61 -0.50
N ARG A 234 -15.73 11.07 -1.58
CA ARG A 234 -16.74 10.01 -1.49
C ARG A 234 -16.68 9.05 -2.66
N THR A 235 -17.43 7.96 -2.50
CA THR A 235 -17.63 6.91 -3.48
C THR A 235 -19.13 6.83 -3.80
N TRP A 236 -19.49 6.73 -5.07
CA TRP A 236 -20.86 6.52 -5.54
C TRP A 236 -20.91 5.28 -6.42
N CYS A 237 -22.02 4.57 -6.34
CA CYS A 237 -22.27 3.34 -7.07
C CYS A 237 -23.54 3.50 -7.92
N GLU A 238 -23.69 2.71 -8.99
CA GLU A 238 -24.92 2.72 -9.81
C GLU A 238 -26.17 2.34 -8.99
N CYS A 239 -26.02 1.52 -7.95
CA CYS A 239 -27.12 1.19 -7.03
C CYS A 239 -27.53 2.32 -6.07
N GLY A 240 -26.80 3.44 -6.05
CA GLY A 240 -27.13 4.63 -5.26
C GLY A 240 -26.84 4.55 -3.75
N ASP A 241 -26.42 3.38 -3.24
CA ASP A 241 -26.27 3.16 -1.79
C ASP A 241 -24.84 2.77 -1.41
N LEU A 242 -24.04 3.79 -1.05
CA LEU A 242 -22.87 3.62 -0.19
C LEU A 242 -23.04 4.49 1.07
N GLY A 243 -24.23 4.44 1.69
CA GLY A 243 -24.52 4.96 3.03
C GLY A 243 -23.98 6.36 3.35
N GLU A 244 -24.75 7.41 3.02
CA GLU A 244 -24.74 8.63 3.83
C GLU A 244 -25.54 8.40 5.12
N SER A 245 -24.90 7.92 6.17
CA SER A 245 -25.45 8.00 7.53
C SER A 245 -24.47 8.72 8.45
N GLY A 246 -24.48 10.04 8.32
CA GLY A 246 -23.88 10.97 9.26
C GLY A 246 -24.83 12.13 9.53
N SER A 247 -25.92 11.90 10.27
CA SER A 247 -26.53 12.89 11.17
C SER A 247 -27.69 12.27 11.96
N GLY A 248 -27.49 12.09 13.26
CA GLY A 248 -28.51 11.64 14.21
C GLY A 248 -27.96 11.69 15.62
N ASN A 249 -28.35 12.72 16.37
CA ASN A 249 -27.99 12.97 17.77
C ASN A 249 -28.23 11.76 18.68
N GLY A 250 -27.44 11.67 19.74
CA GLY A 250 -27.37 10.50 20.60
C GLY A 250 -28.63 10.15 21.39
N ALA A 251 -28.68 8.87 21.79
CA ALA A 251 -29.31 8.39 23.02
C ALA A 251 -28.63 7.06 23.37
N GLY A 252 -28.30 6.89 24.64
CA GLY A 252 -27.51 5.77 25.13
C GLY A 252 -28.23 4.42 25.06
N GLY A 253 -27.41 3.38 25.01
CA GLY A 253 -27.79 1.99 25.25
C GLY A 253 -26.55 1.27 25.74
N ALA A 254 -26.31 1.30 27.05
CA ALA A 254 -25.38 0.40 27.70
C ALA A 254 -25.94 -1.02 27.58
N GLY A 255 -25.24 -1.87 26.84
CA GLY A 255 -25.40 -3.32 26.88
C GLY A 255 -24.08 -3.89 27.37
N ASP A 256 -24.06 -4.34 28.63
CA ASP A 256 -23.06 -5.27 29.15
C ASP A 256 -23.09 -6.54 28.31
N GLY A 257 -21.95 -6.89 27.73
CA GLY A 257 -21.73 -8.10 26.96
C GLY A 257 -20.23 -8.27 26.77
N ASP A 258 -19.63 -9.09 27.63
CA ASP A 258 -18.26 -9.57 27.51
C ASP A 258 -18.11 -10.37 26.20
N ASP A 259 -17.58 -9.73 25.17
CA ASP A 259 -17.12 -10.40 23.93
C ASP A 259 -15.77 -9.77 23.51
N ASP A 260 -14.68 -10.43 23.90
CA ASP A 260 -13.29 -10.18 23.49
C ASP A 260 -13.08 -10.58 22.01
N ASP A 261 -13.73 -9.85 21.09
CA ASP A 261 -13.57 -9.99 19.64
C ASP A 261 -12.35 -9.17 19.15
N ASP A 262 -11.17 -9.80 19.13
CA ASP A 262 -9.94 -9.29 18.49
C ASP A 262 -9.99 -9.46 16.95
N GLY A 263 -11.14 -9.10 16.35
CA GLY A 263 -11.36 -9.02 14.91
C GLY A 263 -10.73 -7.77 14.30
N ASP A 264 -9.75 -7.96 13.41
CA ASP A 264 -9.15 -6.95 12.52
C ASP A 264 -8.94 -5.55 13.13
N GLY A 265 -7.87 -5.42 13.92
CA GLY A 265 -7.44 -4.18 14.56
C GLY A 265 -7.13 -3.01 13.62
N ILE A 266 -8.18 -2.29 13.21
CA ILE A 266 -8.39 -0.85 13.32
C ILE A 266 -9.85 -0.76 13.77
N GLY A 267 -10.11 -0.24 14.97
CA GLY A 267 -11.36 -0.44 15.73
C GLY A 267 -12.63 -0.43 14.87
N ALA A 268 -13.57 -1.30 15.22
CA ALA A 268 -14.84 -1.59 14.55
C ALA A 268 -15.78 -0.38 14.25
N VAL A 269 -15.33 0.86 14.46
CA VAL A 269 -15.94 2.10 13.95
C VAL A 269 -15.29 2.57 12.61
N ALA A 270 -14.17 1.98 12.19
CA ALA A 270 -13.55 2.17 10.87
C ALA A 270 -14.23 1.33 9.76
N GLN A 271 -15.41 0.77 10.04
CA GLN A 271 -16.27 0.20 9.02
C GLN A 271 -16.63 1.30 7.99
N ARG A 272 -16.24 1.06 6.73
CA ARG A 272 -16.75 1.67 5.47
C ARG A 272 -16.12 2.97 4.93
N ARG A 273 -14.86 3.32 5.18
CA ARG A 273 -14.18 4.41 4.43
C ARG A 273 -13.14 3.87 3.44
N SER A 274 -13.20 4.35 2.19
CA SER A 274 -12.23 4.02 1.14
C SER A 274 -10.80 4.39 1.57
N THR A 275 -9.81 3.54 1.21
CA THR A 275 -8.37 3.84 1.40
C THR A 275 -7.97 5.16 0.74
N LYS A 276 -8.60 5.51 -0.38
CA LYS A 276 -8.37 6.78 -1.06
C LYS A 276 -8.81 7.96 -0.20
N ILE A 277 -9.97 7.88 0.42
CA ILE A 277 -10.49 8.91 1.32
C ILE A 277 -9.62 8.99 2.58
N GLN A 278 -9.23 7.85 3.18
CA GLN A 278 -8.29 7.84 4.30
C GLN A 278 -6.98 8.55 3.94
N PHE A 279 -6.40 8.24 2.77
CA PHE A 279 -5.20 8.89 2.28
C PHE A 279 -5.39 10.39 2.10
N GLN A 280 -6.54 10.88 1.64
CA GLN A 280 -6.76 12.33 1.54
C GLN A 280 -6.90 13.01 2.90
N ASN A 281 -7.51 12.35 3.88
CA ASN A 281 -7.70 12.90 5.22
C ASN A 281 -6.38 13.16 5.94
N MET A 282 -5.30 12.46 5.57
CA MET A 282 -3.93 12.73 6.03
C MET A 282 -3.47 14.18 5.77
N PHE A 283 -4.07 14.85 4.78
CA PHE A 283 -3.71 16.20 4.35
C PHE A 283 -4.67 17.27 4.88
N GLU A 284 -5.68 16.90 5.67
CA GLU A 284 -6.57 17.89 6.27
C GLU A 284 -5.87 18.70 7.38
N PRO A 285 -6.24 19.99 7.55
CA PRO A 285 -5.74 20.80 8.65
C PRO A 285 -6.07 20.17 10.01
N GLY A 286 -5.11 20.21 10.95
CA GLY A 286 -5.31 19.74 12.33
C GLY A 286 -4.81 18.33 12.62
N ALA A 287 -4.36 17.57 11.60
CA ALA A 287 -3.68 16.29 11.84
C ALA A 287 -2.40 16.48 12.66
N THR A 288 -2.27 15.70 13.73
CA THR A 288 -1.04 15.66 14.55
C THR A 288 0.03 14.79 13.85
N PRO A 289 1.33 14.99 14.12
CA PRO A 289 2.37 14.10 13.59
C PRO A 289 2.14 12.62 13.93
N ARG A 290 1.59 12.34 15.12
CA ARG A 290 1.26 10.98 15.57
C ARG A 290 0.11 10.36 14.77
N SER A 291 -0.99 11.08 14.58
CA SER A 291 -2.13 10.58 13.78
C SER A 291 -1.74 10.39 12.32
N LEU A 292 -0.94 11.30 11.76
CA LEU A 292 -0.41 11.19 10.39
C LEU A 292 0.46 9.94 10.22
N LEU A 293 1.30 9.63 11.20
CA LEU A 293 2.09 8.41 11.18
C LEU A 293 1.22 7.15 11.23
N TYR A 294 0.16 7.16 12.03
CA TYR A 294 -0.74 6.03 12.12
C TYR A 294 -1.50 5.77 10.80
N ASP A 295 -1.98 6.84 10.16
CA ASP A 295 -2.58 6.72 8.83
C ASP A 295 -1.55 6.22 7.80
N TRP A 296 -0.31 6.71 7.86
CA TRP A 296 0.78 6.20 7.04
C TRP A 296 0.99 4.69 7.23
N MET A 297 1.02 4.21 8.47
CA MET A 297 1.15 2.80 8.80
C MET A 297 0.00 1.95 8.23
N SER A 298 -1.23 2.48 8.25
CA SER A 298 -2.40 1.84 7.58
C SER A 298 -2.20 1.75 6.07
N ILE A 299 -1.75 2.83 5.42
CA ILE A 299 -1.48 2.86 3.98
C ILE A 299 -0.38 1.86 3.60
N VAL A 300 0.72 1.82 4.36
CA VAL A 300 1.82 0.84 4.16
C VAL A 300 1.32 -0.59 4.32
N THR A 301 0.50 -0.86 5.33
CA THR A 301 -0.07 -2.19 5.56
C THR A 301 -0.88 -2.64 4.34
N ARG A 302 -1.78 -1.79 3.83
CA ARG A 302 -2.60 -2.09 2.65
C ARG A 302 -1.75 -2.29 1.39
N TYR A 303 -0.72 -1.48 1.20
CA TYR A 303 0.19 -1.58 0.07
C TYR A 303 1.01 -2.89 0.07
N ASN A 304 1.47 -3.35 1.25
CA ASN A 304 2.28 -4.56 1.37
C ASN A 304 1.54 -5.85 1.02
N HIS A 305 0.21 -5.83 1.08
CA HIS A 305 -0.59 -6.98 0.66
C HIS A 305 -0.69 -7.15 -0.84
N LEU A 306 -0.39 -6.10 -1.61
CA LEU A 306 -0.50 -6.13 -3.06
C LEU A 306 0.54 -7.08 -3.67
N GLN A 307 0.29 -7.40 -4.93
CA GLN A 307 1.06 -8.31 -5.75
C GLN A 307 1.95 -7.51 -6.70
N PHE A 308 3.17 -8.01 -6.87
CA PHE A 308 4.19 -7.46 -7.75
C PHE A 308 4.69 -8.58 -8.65
N THR A 309 4.70 -8.33 -9.96
CA THR A 309 5.34 -9.27 -10.91
C THR A 309 6.85 -9.26 -10.72
N ASN A 310 7.42 -8.07 -10.45
CA ASN A 310 8.81 -7.89 -10.11
C ASN A 310 8.91 -7.21 -8.73
N PRO A 311 9.46 -7.86 -7.69
CA PRO A 311 9.60 -7.27 -6.36
C PRO A 311 10.38 -5.95 -6.33
N SER A 312 11.31 -5.75 -7.28
CA SER A 312 12.06 -4.48 -7.37
C SER A 312 11.17 -3.30 -7.72
N ASP A 313 9.95 -3.52 -8.23
CA ASP A 313 9.00 -2.46 -8.55
C ASP A 313 8.39 -1.80 -7.32
N LEU A 314 8.47 -2.47 -6.17
CA LEU A 314 7.82 -2.07 -4.94
C LEU A 314 8.09 -0.63 -4.49
N PRO A 315 9.34 -0.14 -4.39
CA PRO A 315 9.57 1.25 -4.01
C PRO A 315 9.04 2.23 -5.08
N PHE A 316 9.15 1.91 -6.37
CA PHE A 316 8.72 2.76 -7.47
C PHE A 316 7.20 2.90 -7.57
N ALA A 317 6.48 1.79 -7.42
CA ALA A 317 5.02 1.75 -7.43
C ALA A 317 4.38 2.49 -6.24
N PHE A 318 5.18 2.89 -5.24
CA PHE A 318 4.74 3.66 -4.07
C PHE A 318 5.25 5.11 -4.07
N ALA A 319 6.21 5.45 -4.94
CA ALA A 319 6.97 6.69 -4.89
C ALA A 319 6.07 7.94 -4.89
N GLY A 320 5.04 7.99 -5.74
CA GLY A 320 4.12 9.13 -5.79
C GLY A 320 3.30 9.34 -4.50
N VAL A 321 2.94 8.25 -3.82
CA VAL A 321 2.25 8.30 -2.52
C VAL A 321 3.21 8.86 -1.46
N VAL A 322 4.45 8.38 -1.44
CA VAL A 322 5.48 8.87 -0.52
C VAL A 322 5.78 10.35 -0.75
N GLN A 323 5.94 10.78 -2.00
CA GLN A 323 6.20 12.17 -2.36
C GLN A 323 5.13 13.11 -1.79
N LYS A 324 3.86 12.74 -1.96
CA LYS A 324 2.75 13.55 -1.44
C LYS A 324 2.74 13.61 0.10
N VAL A 325 3.03 12.50 0.78
CA VAL A 325 3.10 12.46 2.26
C VAL A 325 4.33 13.18 2.80
N ARG A 326 5.46 13.12 2.09
CA ARG A 326 6.72 13.75 2.47
C ARG A 326 6.53 15.23 2.71
N ASP A 327 5.84 15.93 1.81
CA ASP A 327 5.66 17.37 1.89
C ASP A 327 4.92 17.76 3.19
N ARG A 328 4.11 16.86 3.75
CA ARG A 328 3.46 17.02 5.06
C ARG A 328 4.33 16.57 6.24
N MET A 329 5.09 15.49 6.08
CA MET A 329 5.95 14.94 7.14
C MET A 329 7.22 15.77 7.36
N GLN A 330 7.67 16.53 6.36
CA GLN A 330 8.80 17.46 6.47
C GLN A 330 8.54 18.57 7.49
N ASP A 331 7.30 19.06 7.60
CA ASP A 331 6.89 20.02 8.64
C ASP A 331 7.18 19.48 10.06
N SER A 332 7.19 18.16 10.23
CA SER A 332 7.47 17.47 11.49
C SER A 332 8.95 17.07 11.65
N GLY A 333 9.84 17.55 10.78
CA GLY A 333 11.27 17.20 10.77
C GLY A 333 11.58 15.78 10.28
N GLY A 334 10.59 15.09 9.68
CA GLY A 334 10.73 13.71 9.22
C GLY A 334 11.36 13.60 7.83
N ARG A 335 12.39 12.78 7.71
CA ARG A 335 12.96 12.32 6.43
C ARG A 335 12.45 10.92 6.11
N TYR A 336 12.22 10.64 4.83
CA TYR A 336 11.90 9.29 4.36
C TYR A 336 13.18 8.48 4.18
N VAL A 337 13.24 7.28 4.76
CA VAL A 337 14.38 6.36 4.71
C VAL A 337 13.88 4.93 4.53
N ALA A 338 14.08 4.35 3.35
CA ALA A 338 13.70 2.98 2.99
C ALA A 338 12.35 2.54 3.60
N GLY A 339 11.26 3.25 3.31
CA GLY A 339 9.92 2.91 3.83
C GLY A 339 9.51 3.66 5.11
N LEU A 340 10.45 4.15 5.92
CA LEU A 340 10.16 4.69 7.25
C LEU A 340 10.32 6.22 7.30
N TRP A 341 9.64 6.85 8.27
CA TRP A 341 9.83 8.26 8.58
C TRP A 341 10.67 8.45 9.84
N THR A 342 11.66 9.33 9.79
CA THR A 342 12.56 9.59 10.93
C THR A 342 11.92 10.39 12.07
N ALA A 343 10.82 11.10 11.83
CA ALA A 343 10.13 11.91 12.85
C ALA A 343 9.69 11.10 14.07
N ASP A 344 9.53 9.79 13.92
CA ASP A 344 9.19 8.86 15.00
C ASP A 344 9.63 7.44 14.63
N LEU A 345 10.93 7.30 14.38
CA LEU A 345 11.49 6.05 13.91
C LEU A 345 11.22 4.85 14.85
N PRO A 346 11.26 4.99 16.19
CA PRO A 346 10.97 3.88 17.10
C PRO A 346 9.62 3.23 16.83
N ARG A 347 8.52 4.01 16.70
CA ARG A 347 7.20 3.43 16.37
C ARG A 347 7.16 2.87 14.94
N ASN A 348 7.83 3.53 13.99
CA ASN A 348 7.96 3.03 12.62
C ASN A 348 8.65 1.66 12.55
N LEU A 349 9.47 1.26 13.53
CA LEU A 349 10.13 -0.04 13.55
C LEU A 349 9.26 -1.17 14.12
N LEU A 350 8.05 -0.85 14.59
CA LEU A 350 7.14 -1.82 15.24
C LEU A 350 6.19 -2.56 14.28
N TRP A 351 6.50 -2.60 12.98
CA TRP A 351 5.78 -3.45 12.02
C TRP A 351 6.01 -4.93 12.29
N VAL A 352 5.13 -5.78 11.81
CA VAL A 352 5.21 -7.23 11.95
C VAL A 352 4.98 -7.93 10.63
N GLY A 353 5.52 -9.15 10.49
CA GLY A 353 5.28 -9.97 9.31
C GLY A 353 4.11 -10.91 9.57
N LYS A 354 3.00 -10.76 8.84
CA LYS A 354 1.90 -11.74 8.85
C LYS A 354 1.92 -12.57 7.57
N LYS A 355 1.57 -13.86 7.66
CA LYS A 355 1.32 -14.72 6.49
C LYS A 355 0.15 -14.12 5.69
N LYS A 356 0.26 -14.03 4.36
CA LYS A 356 -0.89 -13.74 3.49
C LYS A 356 -1.87 -14.91 3.58
N ARG A 357 -3.18 -14.64 3.52
CA ARG A 357 -4.22 -15.62 3.81
C ARG A 357 -4.42 -16.67 2.70
N LEU A 358 -3.76 -16.48 1.55
CA LEU A 358 -3.89 -17.28 0.33
C LEU A 358 -3.37 -18.73 0.46
N ASP A 359 -2.56 -19.03 1.47
CA ASP A 359 -2.04 -20.38 1.71
C ASP A 359 -2.95 -21.20 2.61
N HIS A 360 -4.10 -21.63 2.07
CA HIS A 360 -4.88 -22.74 2.65
C HIS A 360 -4.27 -24.12 2.35
N GLU A 361 -3.21 -24.19 1.53
CA GLU A 361 -2.40 -25.39 1.43
C GLU A 361 -1.65 -25.60 2.75
N LYS A 362 -2.17 -26.52 3.56
CA LYS A 362 -1.49 -27.08 4.74
C LYS A 362 -0.12 -27.63 4.30
N GLY A 363 0.92 -26.82 4.35
CA GLY A 363 2.29 -27.28 4.09
C GLY A 363 3.25 -26.31 3.40
N SER A 364 2.79 -25.21 2.79
CA SER A 364 3.71 -24.22 2.19
C SER A 364 4.40 -23.41 3.30
N ARG A 365 5.54 -23.93 3.79
CA ARG A 365 6.45 -23.19 4.67
C ARG A 365 7.13 -22.11 3.84
N LEU A 366 6.59 -20.90 3.90
CA LEU A 366 7.10 -19.74 3.18
C LEU A 366 8.32 -19.19 3.93
N TYR A 367 9.49 -19.43 3.36
CA TYR A 367 10.73 -18.88 3.87
C TYR A 367 10.79 -17.39 3.51
N PRO A 368 11.23 -16.50 4.43
CA PRO A 368 11.54 -15.12 4.07
C PRO A 368 12.54 -15.18 2.91
N VAL A 369 12.35 -14.32 1.93
CA VAL A 369 13.15 -14.40 0.73
C VAL A 369 14.62 -14.15 1.09
N ASP A 370 15.48 -15.03 0.59
CA ASP A 370 16.91 -14.95 0.85
C ASP A 370 17.52 -13.83 0.00
N TRP A 371 17.39 -12.59 0.48
CA TRP A 371 18.02 -11.41 -0.13
C TRP A 371 19.54 -11.53 -0.21
N GLU A 372 20.18 -12.44 0.54
CA GLU A 372 21.61 -12.72 0.38
C GLU A 372 21.89 -13.49 -0.91
N SER A 373 21.05 -14.48 -1.25
CA SER A 373 21.15 -15.20 -2.53
C SER A 373 20.83 -14.31 -3.74
N VAL A 374 19.97 -13.30 -3.55
CA VAL A 374 19.62 -12.29 -4.57
C VAL A 374 20.67 -11.16 -4.63
N GLY A 375 21.62 -11.12 -3.68
CA GLY A 375 22.75 -10.19 -3.63
C GLY A 375 22.40 -8.74 -3.28
N ARG A 376 21.12 -8.33 -3.36
CA ARG A 376 20.61 -6.99 -3.03
C ARG A 376 19.16 -7.07 -2.55
N GLY A 377 18.88 -6.50 -1.39
CA GLY A 377 17.53 -6.35 -0.83
C GLY A 377 17.42 -5.11 0.04
N PRO A 378 16.21 -4.65 0.38
CA PRO A 378 16.03 -3.56 1.34
C PRO A 378 16.66 -3.95 2.69
N PRO A 379 17.00 -2.98 3.55
CA PRO A 379 17.57 -3.27 4.86
C PRO A 379 16.56 -3.97 5.78
N SER A 380 17.01 -4.79 6.74
CA SER A 380 16.11 -5.61 7.57
C SER A 380 15.17 -4.80 8.46
N TRP A 381 15.51 -3.54 8.73
CA TRP A 381 14.67 -2.59 9.46
C TRP A 381 13.57 -1.95 8.62
N SER A 382 13.62 -2.07 7.29
CA SER A 382 12.57 -1.61 6.38
C SER A 382 11.42 -2.60 6.30
N TRP A 383 10.17 -2.12 6.34
CA TRP A 383 9.01 -2.98 6.06
C TRP A 383 9.03 -3.57 4.64
N MET A 384 9.79 -2.98 3.71
CA MET A 384 9.96 -3.50 2.35
C MET A 384 10.66 -4.85 2.34
N TRP A 385 11.33 -5.23 3.45
CA TRP A 385 11.98 -6.54 3.63
C TRP A 385 11.07 -7.71 3.28
N TYR A 386 9.79 -7.64 3.61
CA TYR A 386 8.85 -8.74 3.39
C TYR A 386 8.22 -8.79 2.01
N ALA A 387 8.50 -7.83 1.15
CA ALA A 387 7.56 -7.55 0.10
C ALA A 387 7.85 -8.27 -1.24
N GLY A 388 6.77 -8.55 -1.99
CA GLY A 388 6.84 -8.74 -3.43
C GLY A 388 6.83 -10.17 -3.98
N TRP A 389 6.82 -11.23 -3.16
CA TRP A 389 6.77 -12.62 -3.66
C TRP A 389 5.43 -13.32 -3.38
N PRO A 390 4.96 -14.24 -4.26
CA PRO A 390 3.87 -15.17 -3.95
C PRO A 390 4.19 -15.92 -2.65
N GLY A 391 3.28 -15.82 -1.67
CA GLY A 391 3.46 -16.39 -0.34
C GLY A 391 4.43 -15.62 0.60
N ALA A 392 4.94 -14.46 0.20
CA ALA A 392 5.70 -13.61 1.12
C ALA A 392 4.80 -13.08 2.25
N ARG A 393 5.40 -12.81 3.42
CA ARG A 393 4.70 -12.11 4.51
C ARG A 393 4.31 -10.70 4.05
N SER A 394 3.24 -10.14 4.61
CA SER A 394 2.95 -8.71 4.51
C SER A 394 3.47 -8.01 5.74
N ALA A 395 4.02 -6.81 5.59
CA ALA A 395 4.26 -5.95 6.74
C ALA A 395 2.93 -5.36 7.24
N HIS A 396 2.72 -5.42 8.55
CA HIS A 396 1.53 -4.89 9.22
C HIS A 396 1.91 -4.05 10.43
N TYR A 397 1.12 -3.02 10.69
CA TYR A 397 1.11 -2.31 11.96
C TYR A 397 -0.19 -2.62 12.70
N TYR A 398 -0.12 -2.73 14.02
CA TYR A 398 -1.31 -2.97 14.83
C TYR A 398 -1.91 -1.66 15.35
N GLY A 399 -3.24 -1.63 15.51
CA GLY A 399 -3.95 -0.46 16.00
C GLY A 399 -3.50 0.03 17.38
N TYR A 400 -3.11 -0.87 18.29
CA TYR A 400 -2.64 -0.48 19.63
C TYR A 400 -1.29 0.26 19.60
N LEU A 401 -0.57 0.28 18.48
CA LEU A 401 0.71 1.00 18.37
C LEU A 401 0.54 2.52 18.55
N GLU A 402 -0.66 3.06 18.32
CA GLU A 402 -0.99 4.46 18.62
C GLU A 402 -0.78 4.79 20.11
N ARG A 403 -0.94 3.80 20.99
CA ARG A 403 -0.84 3.95 22.45
C ARG A 403 0.58 3.74 22.99
N VAL A 404 1.54 3.40 22.12
CA VAL A 404 2.93 3.20 22.52
C VAL A 404 3.59 4.55 22.80
N GLU A 405 3.87 4.79 24.06
CA GLU A 405 4.74 5.87 24.53
C GLU A 405 6.20 5.49 24.23
N VAL A 406 6.92 6.42 23.61
CA VAL A 406 8.36 6.30 23.38
C VAL A 406 8.97 7.36 24.28
N ASP A 407 9.67 6.94 25.32
CA ASP A 407 10.36 7.82 26.26
C ASP A 407 11.88 7.66 26.14
N GLU A 408 12.63 8.57 26.75
CA GLU A 408 14.09 8.56 26.78
C GLU A 408 14.69 7.25 27.36
N LYS A 409 13.88 6.46 28.07
CA LYS A 409 14.31 5.18 28.65
C LYS A 409 14.27 4.05 27.64
N ALA A 410 13.53 4.20 26.54
CA ALA A 410 13.33 3.15 25.56
C ALA A 410 14.39 3.16 24.47
N VAL A 411 14.47 4.23 23.68
CA VAL A 411 15.54 4.48 22.70
C VAL A 411 16.21 5.79 23.11
N VAL A 412 17.53 5.73 23.28
CA VAL A 412 18.32 6.77 23.93
C VAL A 412 18.84 7.78 22.92
N ASP A 413 19.32 7.32 21.76
CA ASP A 413 19.75 8.22 20.68
C ASP A 413 19.69 7.54 19.31
N LEU A 414 19.50 8.35 18.27
CA LEU A 414 19.59 7.96 16.87
C LEU A 414 20.88 8.55 16.29
N ASP A 415 21.97 7.81 16.43
CA ASP A 415 23.31 8.30 16.15
C ASP A 415 23.57 8.52 14.65
N ARG A 416 23.05 7.62 13.79
CA ARG A 416 23.29 7.69 12.34
C ARG A 416 22.29 6.86 11.53
N ILE A 417 21.76 7.44 10.46
CA ILE A 417 21.02 6.71 9.42
C ILE A 417 21.73 6.88 8.08
N VAL A 418 22.24 5.78 7.54
CA VAL A 418 22.73 5.69 6.16
C VAL A 418 21.68 4.96 5.34
N CYS A 419 21.20 5.59 4.27
CA CYS A 419 20.28 4.96 3.32
C CYS A 419 20.67 5.49 1.94
N GLU A 420 21.39 4.67 1.19
CA GLU A 420 21.84 4.98 -0.17
C GLU A 420 20.98 4.19 -1.15
N THR A 421 20.63 4.83 -2.27
CA THR A 421 19.88 4.23 -3.36
C THR A 421 20.69 4.26 -4.65
N GLU A 422 20.38 3.39 -5.60
CA GLU A 422 21.15 3.20 -6.84
C GLU A 422 21.37 4.51 -7.63
N ASP A 423 20.41 5.43 -7.56
CA ASP A 423 20.37 6.67 -8.32
C ASP A 423 20.28 7.92 -7.43
N GLY A 424 20.44 7.77 -6.11
CA GLY A 424 20.31 8.85 -5.14
C GLY A 424 18.87 9.32 -4.91
N ASN A 425 17.86 8.74 -5.58
CA ASN A 425 16.47 9.02 -5.31
C ASN A 425 16.05 8.31 -4.02
N PRO A 426 15.55 8.99 -2.98
CA PRO A 426 15.17 8.37 -1.70
C PRO A 426 14.01 7.36 -1.83
N PHE A 427 13.32 7.33 -2.97
CA PHE A 427 12.25 6.39 -3.29
C PHE A 427 12.70 5.25 -4.21
N GLY A 428 14.01 5.15 -4.46
CA GLY A 428 14.58 4.15 -5.34
C GLY A 428 15.00 2.87 -4.64
N SER A 429 15.58 1.95 -5.41
CA SER A 429 16.18 0.72 -4.91
C SER A 429 17.32 1.02 -3.94
N VAL A 430 17.23 0.48 -2.71
CA VAL A 430 18.23 0.69 -1.66
C VAL A 430 19.45 -0.20 -1.92
N VAL A 431 20.63 0.41 -1.93
CA VAL A 431 21.92 -0.31 -2.07
C VAL A 431 22.65 -0.49 -0.75
N GLN A 432 22.41 0.41 0.19
CA GLN A 432 22.96 0.33 1.54
C GLN A 432 21.98 0.95 2.53
N GLY A 433 21.66 0.23 3.60
CA GLY A 433 20.82 0.72 4.68
C GLY A 433 21.44 0.36 6.02
N VAL A 434 21.82 1.36 6.80
CA VAL A 434 22.38 1.17 8.14
C VAL A 434 21.68 2.12 9.10
N LEU A 435 21.16 1.56 10.18
CA LEU A 435 20.49 2.27 11.25
C LEU A 435 21.27 2.06 12.54
N ARG A 436 21.93 3.11 13.04
CA ARG A 436 22.60 3.10 14.35
C ARG A 436 21.68 3.71 15.40
N MET A 437 21.46 2.95 16.47
CA MET A 437 20.62 3.35 17.58
C MET A 437 21.29 2.95 18.88
N SER A 438 21.15 3.81 19.89
CA SER A 438 21.56 3.52 21.25
C SER A 438 20.32 3.29 22.11
N GLY A 439 20.31 2.24 22.93
CA GLY A 439 19.19 1.98 23.83
C GLY A 439 19.43 0.84 24.81
N ARG A 440 18.46 0.60 25.69
CA ARG A 440 18.55 -0.48 26.68
C ARG A 440 18.35 -1.82 25.98
N VAL A 441 19.30 -2.72 26.15
CA VAL A 441 19.27 -4.05 25.56
C VAL A 441 19.23 -5.14 26.62
N VAL A 442 18.56 -6.25 26.29
CA VAL A 442 18.60 -7.48 27.10
C VAL A 442 18.90 -8.64 26.15
N GLN A 443 19.69 -9.61 26.62
CA GLN A 443 19.97 -10.83 25.86
C GLN A 443 18.86 -11.86 26.06
N GLY A 444 18.54 -12.58 24.98
CA GLY A 444 17.53 -13.64 24.99
C GLY A 444 17.81 -14.72 23.96
N ARG A 445 16.88 -15.68 23.90
CA ARG A 445 16.94 -16.87 23.07
C ARG A 445 15.60 -17.04 22.37
N LEU A 446 15.62 -16.97 21.03
CA LEU A 446 14.46 -17.16 20.17
C LEU A 446 14.33 -18.66 19.85
N ARG A 447 13.13 -19.22 20.06
CA ARG A 447 12.82 -20.66 19.91
C ARG A 447 11.60 -20.85 19.02
N ALA A 448 11.57 -21.92 18.22
CA ALA A 448 10.40 -22.35 17.45
C ALA A 448 9.41 -23.12 18.34
N GLY A 449 8.11 -23.09 18.01
CA GLY A 449 7.10 -23.99 18.60
C GLY A 449 6.28 -23.39 19.76
N GLU A 450 5.53 -24.25 20.45
CA GLU A 450 4.69 -23.88 21.60
C GLU A 450 5.53 -23.66 22.88
N PRO A 451 5.13 -22.74 23.77
CA PRO A 451 5.82 -22.54 25.05
C PRO A 451 5.70 -23.80 25.90
N LYS A 452 6.81 -24.29 26.45
CA LYS A 452 6.85 -25.52 27.25
C LYS A 452 6.06 -25.43 28.58
N VAL A 453 5.68 -24.23 29.04
CA VAL A 453 4.95 -24.01 30.30
C VAL A 453 3.95 -22.85 30.19
N VAL A 454 2.64 -23.14 30.26
CA VAL A 454 1.59 -22.13 30.48
C VAL A 454 1.22 -22.14 31.98
N PRO A 455 1.49 -21.09 32.76
CA PRO A 455 1.13 -21.06 34.17
C PRO A 455 -0.39 -21.16 34.38
N LYS A 456 -0.84 -21.94 35.39
CA LYS A 456 -2.25 -22.02 35.78
C LYS A 456 -2.78 -20.62 36.15
N GLY A 457 -3.85 -20.17 35.49
CA GLY A 457 -4.49 -18.88 35.71
C GLY A 457 -4.35 -17.88 34.56
N PHE A 458 -3.57 -18.21 33.53
CA PHE A 458 -3.48 -17.43 32.29
C PHE A 458 -4.08 -18.22 31.13
N THR A 459 -5.25 -17.80 30.64
CA THR A 459 -5.82 -18.23 29.36
C THR A 459 -5.33 -17.28 28.28
N TYR A 460 -4.44 -17.74 27.40
CA TYR A 460 -4.05 -17.00 26.21
C TYR A 460 -4.88 -17.50 25.02
N SER A 461 -5.68 -16.64 24.40
CA SER A 461 -6.50 -17.00 23.24
C SER A 461 -5.68 -17.20 21.97
N HIS A 462 -4.46 -16.64 21.86
CA HIS A 462 -3.67 -16.69 20.62
C HIS A 462 -2.15 -16.71 20.85
N VAL A 463 -1.58 -17.91 21.03
CA VAL A 463 -0.15 -18.13 20.74
C VAL A 463 -0.04 -18.37 19.23
N ARG A 464 0.61 -17.47 18.50
CA ARG A 464 0.81 -17.63 17.04
C ARG A 464 1.91 -18.65 16.75
N GLU A 465 1.68 -19.43 15.71
CA GLU A 465 2.25 -20.76 15.45
C GLU A 465 3.75 -20.87 15.08
N ASP A 466 4.58 -19.82 15.17
CA ASP A 466 5.93 -19.88 14.56
C ASP A 466 7.14 -19.73 15.54
N ALA A 467 7.13 -18.83 16.54
CA ALA A 467 8.30 -18.59 17.43
C ALA A 467 8.01 -17.81 18.73
N TYR A 468 8.82 -17.99 19.79
CA TYR A 468 8.80 -17.19 21.03
C TYR A 468 10.23 -16.85 21.54
N VAL A 469 10.36 -15.79 22.35
CA VAL A 469 11.65 -15.34 22.93
C VAL A 469 11.67 -15.57 24.44
N THR A 470 12.70 -16.25 24.94
CA THR A 470 13.05 -16.34 26.37
C THR A 470 14.22 -15.40 26.67
N PHE A 471 14.37 -14.92 27.90
CA PHE A 471 15.37 -13.90 28.24
C PHE A 471 16.31 -14.39 29.33
N ASP A 472 17.61 -14.18 29.15
CA ASP A 472 18.65 -14.83 29.95
C ASP A 472 18.70 -14.35 31.40
N LYS A 473 18.18 -13.14 31.68
CA LYS A 473 18.16 -12.54 33.02
C LYS A 473 17.23 -13.26 34.01
N PHE A 474 16.31 -14.09 33.52
CA PHE A 474 15.41 -14.89 34.35
C PHE A 474 15.81 -16.36 34.25
N ASP A 475 16.39 -16.88 35.32
CA ASP A 475 16.78 -18.27 35.43
C ASP A 475 15.50 -19.13 35.57
N GLY A 476 15.23 -19.98 34.57
CA GLY A 476 14.10 -20.91 34.54
C GLY A 476 13.32 -20.94 33.22
N ASP A 477 12.79 -22.11 32.88
CA ASP A 477 11.90 -22.41 31.72
C ASP A 477 10.52 -21.69 31.79
N LEU A 478 10.44 -20.54 32.46
CA LEU A 478 9.30 -19.63 32.37
C LEU A 478 9.34 -18.90 31.02
N GLY A 479 9.28 -19.69 29.95
CA GLY A 479 9.00 -19.24 28.59
C GLY A 479 7.56 -18.77 28.55
N PHE A 480 7.33 -17.54 28.97
CA PHE A 480 6.00 -16.98 28.91
C PHE A 480 5.62 -16.72 27.43
N PRO A 481 4.46 -17.19 26.96
CA PRO A 481 3.95 -16.84 25.64
C PRO A 481 3.61 -15.36 25.61
N PHE A 482 4.41 -14.55 24.93
CA PHE A 482 4.00 -13.20 24.56
C PHE A 482 4.04 -13.07 23.06
N GLY A 483 3.08 -12.32 22.50
CA GLY A 483 2.97 -12.11 21.06
C GLY A 483 4.31 -11.66 20.47
N THR A 484 5.00 -12.62 19.88
CA THR A 484 6.25 -12.48 19.16
C THR A 484 5.91 -12.63 17.70
N ASP A 485 6.01 -11.54 16.95
CA ASP A 485 5.91 -11.60 15.50
C ASP A 485 7.34 -11.55 14.94
N CYS A 486 8.08 -12.62 15.21
CA CYS A 486 9.44 -12.82 14.74
C CYS A 486 9.48 -13.87 13.61
N TYR A 487 10.56 -13.89 12.86
CA TYR A 487 10.90 -15.00 11.97
C TYR A 487 12.13 -15.74 12.51
N LEU A 488 12.27 -17.02 12.19
CA LEU A 488 13.40 -17.87 12.58
C LEU A 488 14.11 -18.31 11.31
N TYR A 489 15.44 -18.12 11.25
CA TYR A 489 16.22 -18.35 10.03
C TYR A 489 16.61 -19.80 9.76
N VAL A 490 16.48 -20.70 10.73
CA VAL A 490 17.10 -22.02 10.60
C VAL A 490 16.13 -23.10 11.10
N ARG A 491 15.90 -24.12 10.26
CA ARG A 491 15.67 -25.49 10.70
C ARG A 491 16.90 -26.28 10.27
N ASP A 492 17.40 -27.16 11.12
CA ASP A 492 18.39 -28.12 10.66
C ASP A 492 17.72 -29.10 9.69
N SER A 493 18.52 -29.89 8.98
CA SER A 493 18.02 -30.90 8.06
C SER A 493 17.18 -32.01 8.73
N ALA A 494 17.14 -32.05 10.06
CA ALA A 494 16.44 -33.05 10.86
C ALA A 494 15.10 -32.55 11.45
N GLY A 495 14.84 -31.24 11.42
CA GLY A 495 13.60 -30.64 11.92
C GLY A 495 13.58 -30.32 13.41
N GLU A 496 14.74 -30.27 14.08
CA GLU A 496 14.87 -30.01 15.52
C GLU A 496 14.55 -28.56 15.95
N GLU A 497 14.20 -28.37 17.22
CA GLU A 497 14.00 -27.05 17.85
C GLU A 497 15.32 -26.25 17.82
N ILE A 498 15.40 -25.22 16.97
CA ILE A 498 16.56 -24.32 16.95
C ILE A 498 16.36 -23.16 17.92
N GLU A 499 17.32 -23.04 18.83
CA GLU A 499 17.50 -21.90 19.72
C GLU A 499 18.51 -20.92 19.10
N GLN A 500 18.12 -19.65 18.96
CA GLN A 500 18.98 -18.60 18.43
C GLN A 500 19.17 -17.50 19.47
N HIS A 501 20.42 -17.16 19.80
CA HIS A 501 20.70 -16.00 20.63
C HIS A 501 20.31 -14.71 19.93
N VAL A 502 19.56 -13.87 20.64
CA VAL A 502 19.05 -12.58 20.16
C VAL A 502 19.33 -11.48 21.17
N THR A 503 19.48 -10.27 20.67
CA THR A 503 19.52 -9.05 21.46
C THR A 503 18.17 -8.35 21.33
N CYS A 504 17.55 -7.99 22.45
CA CYS A 504 16.27 -7.30 22.48
C CYS A 504 16.47 -5.85 22.86
N LEU A 505 16.25 -4.93 21.92
CA LEU A 505 16.32 -3.49 22.12
C LEU A 505 14.96 -2.94 22.54
N LEU A 506 14.89 -2.22 23.65
CA LEU A 506 13.66 -1.54 24.08
C LEU A 506 13.29 -0.41 23.11
N VAL A 507 12.01 -0.31 22.74
CA VAL A 507 11.50 0.69 21.77
C VAL A 507 10.49 1.64 22.40
N GLY A 508 9.63 1.12 23.26
CA GLY A 508 8.61 1.92 23.92
C GLY A 508 7.81 1.11 24.92
N HIS A 509 6.79 1.75 25.48
CA HIS A 509 5.89 1.14 26.46
C HIS A 509 4.45 1.64 26.29
N GLU A 510 3.48 0.88 26.77
CA GLU A 510 2.06 1.25 26.79
C GLU A 510 1.55 1.18 28.24
N ARG A 511 0.83 2.21 28.68
CA ARG A 511 0.11 2.22 29.95
C ARG A 511 -1.24 1.55 29.76
N GLU A 512 -1.50 0.45 30.47
CA GLU A 512 -2.81 -0.18 30.45
C GLU A 512 -3.83 0.68 31.24
N ARG A 513 -5.05 0.86 30.68
CA ARG A 513 -6.19 1.41 31.43
C ARG A 513 -6.66 0.34 32.41
N GLY A 514 -6.13 0.34 33.63
CA GLY A 514 -6.65 -0.51 34.69
C GLY A 514 -8.09 -0.13 35.03
N GLY A 515 -8.95 -1.13 35.27
CA GLY A 515 -10.19 -0.93 36.02
C GLY A 515 -9.88 -0.42 37.43
N ALA A 516 -10.88 0.09 38.15
CA ALA A 516 -10.75 0.82 39.43
C ALA A 516 -9.90 0.12 40.53
N TYR A 517 -9.58 -1.16 40.37
CA TYR A 517 -8.86 -2.00 41.33
C TYR A 517 -7.52 -2.61 40.84
N SER A 518 -7.07 -2.37 39.60
CA SER A 518 -5.78 -2.90 39.11
C SER A 518 -4.66 -1.86 39.20
N LYS A 519 -3.48 -2.26 39.68
CA LYS A 519 -2.28 -1.42 39.62
C LYS A 519 -2.00 -1.04 38.15
N LYS A 520 -1.60 0.21 37.91
CA LYS A 520 -1.17 0.69 36.58
C LYS A 520 0.12 -0.02 36.19
N GLU A 521 0.06 -1.00 35.30
CA GLU A 521 1.21 -1.75 34.83
C GLU A 521 1.60 -1.33 33.41
N LEU A 522 2.90 -1.32 33.14
CA LEU A 522 3.48 -0.98 31.83
C LEU A 522 3.71 -2.25 31.02
N ARG A 523 3.31 -2.23 29.75
CA ARG A 523 3.71 -3.22 28.74
C ARG A 523 4.85 -2.64 27.92
N PHE A 524 5.93 -3.38 27.69
CA PHE A 524 7.07 -2.89 26.89
C PHE A 524 7.11 -3.54 25.51
N PHE A 525 7.66 -2.81 24.55
CA PHE A 525 7.85 -3.24 23.16
C PHE A 525 9.33 -3.26 22.83
N VAL A 526 9.80 -4.37 22.26
CA VAL A 526 11.21 -4.56 21.91
C VAL A 526 11.38 -4.94 20.45
N LEU A 527 12.47 -4.49 19.82
CA LEU A 527 12.97 -5.10 18.59
C LEU A 527 13.77 -6.35 18.96
N VAL A 528 13.52 -7.43 18.24
CA VAL A 528 14.32 -8.66 18.36
C VAL A 528 15.38 -8.63 17.28
N LEU A 529 16.64 -8.71 17.66
CA LEU A 529 17.79 -8.52 16.78
C LEU A 529 18.69 -9.77 16.80
N ALA A 530 19.03 -10.29 15.62
CA ALA A 530 20.02 -11.37 15.47
C ALA A 530 21.35 -10.79 14.99
N ARG A 531 22.48 -11.32 15.45
CA ARG A 531 23.80 -10.85 15.00
C ARG A 531 24.00 -11.09 13.51
N ALA A 532 24.53 -10.08 12.82
CA ALA A 532 24.88 -10.12 11.41
C ALA A 532 26.39 -9.92 11.24
N GLY A 533 27.15 -11.02 11.33
CA GLY A 533 28.61 -11.01 11.17
C GLY A 533 29.39 -10.69 12.46
N LYS A 534 30.53 -10.01 12.31
CA LYS A 534 31.42 -9.63 13.43
C LYS A 534 31.09 -8.21 13.91
N GLY A 535 31.16 -7.96 15.22
CA GLY A 535 30.91 -6.65 15.82
C GLY A 535 29.50 -6.47 16.38
N GLN A 536 29.02 -5.23 16.45
CA GLN A 536 27.68 -4.84 16.94
C GLN A 536 26.67 -4.65 15.79
N SER A 537 26.84 -5.43 14.71
CA SER A 537 25.94 -5.44 13.56
C SER A 537 24.84 -6.48 13.75
N TYR A 538 23.60 -6.10 13.43
CA TYR A 538 22.39 -6.84 13.72
C TYR A 538 21.41 -6.81 12.55
N ARG A 539 20.61 -7.87 12.41
CA ARG A 539 19.40 -7.92 11.58
C ARG A 539 18.17 -7.90 12.46
N ARG A 540 17.15 -7.16 12.04
CA ARG A 540 15.86 -7.09 12.73
C ARG A 540 15.01 -8.31 12.40
N MET A 541 14.81 -9.16 13.40
CA MET A 541 14.00 -10.39 13.33
C MET A 541 12.51 -10.16 13.52
N GLY A 542 12.10 -9.01 14.05
CA GLY A 542 10.70 -8.70 14.35
C GLY A 542 10.57 -7.96 15.66
N ILE A 543 9.42 -8.13 16.32
CA ILE A 543 9.14 -7.52 17.62
C ILE A 543 8.66 -8.56 18.63
N ALA A 544 8.89 -8.25 19.90
CA ALA A 544 8.27 -8.96 21.00
C ALA A 544 7.57 -7.96 21.93
N ARG A 545 6.49 -8.43 22.56
CA ARG A 545 5.83 -7.71 23.65
C ARG A 545 6.29 -8.28 24.98
N TRP A 546 6.58 -7.41 25.94
CA TRP A 546 7.01 -7.80 27.28
C TRP A 546 5.86 -7.69 28.29
N PRO A 547 5.71 -8.65 29.22
CA PRO A 547 4.68 -8.63 30.25
C PRO A 547 4.91 -7.57 31.31
N LYS A 548 3.84 -7.38 32.07
CA LYS A 548 3.68 -6.60 33.29
C LYS A 548 4.80 -6.86 34.30
N SER A 549 5.92 -6.13 34.16
CA SER A 549 6.99 -6.09 35.17
C SER A 549 7.80 -4.80 35.02
N SER A 550 7.77 -3.97 36.05
CA SER A 550 8.39 -2.64 36.10
C SER A 550 9.92 -2.63 36.15
N HIS A 551 10.60 -3.78 36.14
CA HIS A 551 12.01 -3.86 36.55
C HIS A 551 12.99 -4.46 35.52
N VAL A 552 12.52 -4.97 34.38
CA VAL A 552 13.39 -5.76 33.48
C VAL A 552 14.48 -4.94 32.82
N PHE A 553 14.10 -3.79 32.27
CA PHE A 553 15.03 -2.82 31.71
C PHE A 553 15.61 -1.85 32.75
N SER A 554 15.18 -1.97 34.02
CA SER A 554 15.70 -1.14 35.11
C SER A 554 17.12 -1.55 35.44
N GLY A 555 18.07 -0.63 35.27
CA GLY A 555 19.50 -0.86 35.53
C GLY A 555 20.26 -1.51 34.37
N GLU A 556 19.61 -1.82 33.25
CA GLU A 556 20.30 -2.30 32.05
C GLU A 556 21.18 -1.23 31.42
N ALA A 557 22.29 -1.67 30.84
CA ALA A 557 23.22 -0.80 30.12
C ALA A 557 22.59 -0.30 28.82
N VAL A 558 22.95 0.93 28.45
CA VAL A 558 22.72 1.44 27.10
C VAL A 558 23.79 0.86 26.20
N ALA A 559 23.38 0.23 25.11
CA ALA A 559 24.27 -0.30 24.09
C ALA A 559 23.95 0.34 22.74
N GLU A 560 24.99 0.59 21.96
CA GLU A 560 24.87 0.94 20.54
C GLU A 560 24.61 -0.34 19.74
N VAL A 561 23.60 -0.31 18.87
CA VAL A 561 23.30 -1.37 17.90
C VAL A 561 23.30 -0.78 16.50
N GLU A 562 23.97 -1.48 15.58
CA GLU A 562 23.95 -1.18 14.15
C GLU A 562 23.03 -2.19 13.46
N ILE A 563 21.87 -1.74 12.97
CA ILE A 563 20.90 -2.59 12.27
C ILE A 563 21.09 -2.43 10.76
N VAL A 564 21.31 -3.55 10.07
CA VAL A 564 21.58 -3.62 8.62
C VAL A 564 20.41 -4.17 7.83
#